data_AF-X0KXC5-F1
#
_entry.id   AF-X0KXC5-F1
#
_cell.length_a   1.000
_cell.length_b   1.000
_cell.length_c   1.000
_cell.angle_alpha   90.00
_cell.angle_beta   90.00
_cell.angle_gamma   90.00
#
_symmetry.space_group_name_H-M   'P 1'
#
loop_
_entity.id
_entity.type
_entity.pdbx_description
1 polymer ?
#
loop_
_entity_poly.entity_id
_entity_poly.type
_entity_poly.pdbx_seq_one_letter_code
_entity_poly.pdbx_strand_id
1 'polypeptide(L)'
;MPPVGVIIRSESGHERFEPASSQWSPVIQNNPVCIGVKTNIDQNISGSMPFSMNSSNTTDLLELLPPASYCEQLKNLYFDTFAPLFHILHDPTFEMDYLRFQSDPEKVSLPWLALLFAILSIAVIALPQDSPLLRELGKRNSVLDNMSLLSSRYRGGVMKCLEADHYLWRHNLNTLQALVILIYGINHTHGQSWALLGAARNIALSLGCHIEPTIFQIEPISVEERRRCWAGLRMLYTIQNTTLGILDATPIPSTVNPPLDINDDELVVGYQIPESRNGPTQMSYLLLKFELYDLCTRICSQVFETSRTLTYDKVQALDAEISAMREKLNYKYLFDVSIAAHHSVQLNILFGYTHQLTLLLHRPVLRQGAAGYSLEDWLSSQIKCIESSKELLGIHRVLHEDPSFYPYQWYNRGLGSFHAFHAAVCLAHICMSGKNLDPPTKTSFQKLVRDSLHVFRYFMETGISAICNKATPVLEKLLYVCTSLA
;
A
#
# COMPACT_ATOMS: atom_id res chain seq x y z
N MET A 1 22.12 -24.23 13.20
CA MET A 1 20.73 -23.72 13.18
C MET A 1 20.61 -22.74 12.03
N PRO A 2 19.55 -22.77 11.21
CA PRO A 2 19.32 -21.71 10.24
C PRO A 2 19.20 -20.35 10.98
N PRO A 3 19.67 -19.24 10.39
CA PRO A 3 19.58 -17.93 11.03
C PRO A 3 18.11 -17.57 11.22
N VAL A 4 17.71 -17.26 12.45
CA VAL A 4 16.33 -16.90 12.82
C VAL A 4 16.05 -15.43 12.50
N GLY A 5 17.07 -14.57 12.61
CA GLY A 5 17.00 -13.13 12.39
C GLY A 5 18.02 -12.39 13.25
N VAL A 6 17.95 -11.06 13.29
CA VAL A 6 18.79 -10.19 14.12
C VAL A 6 17.96 -9.19 14.92
N ILE A 7 18.44 -8.79 16.09
CA ILE A 7 17.87 -7.66 16.84
C ILE A 7 18.67 -6.41 16.49
N ILE A 8 17.98 -5.40 15.95
CA ILE A 8 18.55 -4.09 15.65
C ILE A 8 18.29 -3.19 16.85
N ARG A 9 19.36 -2.61 17.40
CA ARG A 9 19.31 -1.62 18.48
C ARG A 9 19.59 -0.23 17.93
N SER A 10 18.67 0.70 18.19
CA SER A 10 18.87 2.12 17.92
C SER A 10 19.61 2.81 19.07
N GLU A 11 20.18 3.99 18.81
CA GLU A 11 20.90 4.76 19.83
C GLU A 11 19.99 5.30 20.94
N SER A 12 18.68 5.44 20.68
CA SER A 12 17.68 5.77 21.69
C SER A 12 17.19 4.59 22.51
N GLY A 13 17.80 3.40 22.36
CA GLY A 13 17.47 2.22 23.14
C GLY A 13 16.28 1.40 22.60
N HIS A 14 15.65 1.81 21.49
CA HIS A 14 14.61 0.99 20.85
C HIS A 14 15.22 -0.24 20.19
N GLU A 15 14.56 -1.38 20.38
CA GLU A 15 14.91 -2.65 19.77
C GLU A 15 13.86 -3.05 18.72
N ARG A 16 14.32 -3.67 17.62
CA ARG A 16 13.44 -4.29 16.62
C ARG A 16 14.01 -5.63 16.18
N PHE A 17 13.16 -6.64 16.07
CA PHE A 17 13.51 -7.90 15.42
C PHE A 17 13.40 -7.76 13.89
N GLU A 18 14.43 -8.22 13.18
CA GLU A 18 14.46 -8.34 11.73
C GLU A 18 14.63 -9.83 11.38
N PRO A 19 13.60 -10.50 10.83
CA PRO A 19 13.67 -11.91 10.52
C PRO A 19 14.65 -12.19 9.37
N ALA A 20 15.28 -13.37 9.36
CA ALA A 20 16.24 -13.74 8.31
C ALA A 20 15.62 -13.72 6.90
N SER A 21 14.31 -13.95 6.77
CA SER A 21 13.56 -13.83 5.51
C SER A 21 13.57 -12.42 4.92
N SER A 22 13.69 -11.40 5.77
CA SER A 22 13.75 -9.98 5.35
C SER A 22 15.17 -9.51 4.98
N GLN A 23 16.20 -10.30 5.31
CA GLN A 23 17.58 -10.05 4.90
C GLN A 23 17.79 -10.58 3.47
N TRP A 24 17.57 -9.74 2.48
CA TRP A 24 17.87 -10.08 1.08
C TRP A 24 19.40 -10.22 0.87
N SER A 25 19.98 -11.39 1.14
CA SER A 25 21.05 -12.10 0.38
C SER A 25 22.04 -12.89 1.25
N PRO A 26 22.26 -14.19 0.96
CA PRO A 26 23.54 -14.87 1.21
C PRO A 26 24.60 -14.56 0.15
N VAL A 27 24.24 -13.93 -0.98
CA VAL A 27 25.16 -13.70 -2.13
C VAL A 27 26.01 -12.44 -1.97
N ILE A 28 25.65 -11.51 -1.08
CA ILE A 28 26.43 -10.27 -0.85
C ILE A 28 27.47 -10.43 0.28
N GLN A 29 27.35 -11.48 1.11
CA GLN A 29 28.23 -11.69 2.27
C GLN A 29 29.66 -12.15 1.93
N ASN A 30 29.96 -12.48 0.68
CA ASN A 30 31.33 -12.83 0.28
C ASN A 30 32.22 -11.62 -0.09
N ASN A 31 31.87 -10.42 0.35
CA ASN A 31 32.75 -9.25 0.25
C ASN A 31 33.09 -8.72 1.67
N PRO A 32 34.37 -8.75 2.10
CA PRO A 32 34.75 -8.48 3.49
C PRO A 32 34.74 -6.98 3.87
N VAL A 33 33.96 -6.13 3.19
CA VAL A 33 34.06 -4.66 3.30
C VAL A 33 32.77 -3.97 3.80
N CYS A 34 31.61 -4.64 3.90
CA CYS A 34 30.40 -3.98 4.40
C CYS A 34 30.14 -4.25 5.89
N ILE A 35 30.90 -3.56 6.74
CA ILE A 35 30.53 -3.31 8.14
C ILE A 35 29.27 -2.45 8.15
N GLY A 36 28.33 -2.81 9.02
CA GLY A 36 26.94 -2.38 9.01
C GLY A 36 26.70 -0.89 8.79
N VAL A 37 25.91 -0.59 7.77
CA VAL A 37 25.25 0.71 7.65
C VAL A 37 24.02 0.65 8.55
N LYS A 38 24.15 1.18 9.77
CA LYS A 38 23.02 1.57 10.60
C LYS A 38 22.13 2.50 9.77
N THR A 39 20.87 2.13 9.55
CA THR A 39 19.87 3.07 9.07
C THR A 39 19.56 4.03 10.22
N ASN A 40 20.19 5.21 10.23
CA ASN A 40 19.68 6.35 10.97
C ASN A 40 18.37 6.77 10.29
N ILE A 41 17.26 6.16 10.73
CA ILE A 41 15.95 6.79 10.61
C ILE A 41 15.98 7.90 11.64
N ASP A 42 16.33 9.11 11.19
CA ASP A 42 16.33 10.29 12.06
C ASP A 42 14.96 10.42 12.72
N GLN A 43 14.99 10.34 14.05
CA GLN A 43 13.85 10.34 14.93
C GLN A 43 13.40 11.77 15.13
N ASN A 44 12.31 12.15 14.46
CA ASN A 44 11.47 13.27 14.86
C ASN A 44 9.99 13.00 14.52
N ILE A 45 9.54 11.76 14.73
CA ILE A 45 8.10 11.45 14.78
C ILE A 45 7.67 11.62 16.23
N SER A 46 7.35 12.86 16.62
CA SER A 46 6.69 13.11 17.90
C SER A 46 5.23 12.65 17.80
N GLY A 47 5.00 11.35 18.03
CA GLY A 47 3.67 10.81 18.30
C GLY A 47 3.41 10.85 19.80
N SER A 48 2.19 11.22 20.23
CA SER A 48 1.81 11.06 21.63
C SER A 48 1.81 9.58 21.99
N MET A 49 2.24 9.27 23.22
CA MET A 49 2.23 7.92 23.76
C MET A 49 0.78 7.49 24.04
N PRO A 50 0.37 6.24 23.74
CA PRO A 50 -1.00 5.74 23.88
C PRO A 50 -1.55 5.70 25.32
N PHE A 51 -0.80 6.22 26.30
CA PHE A 51 -1.13 6.22 27.72
C PHE A 51 -0.98 7.62 28.36
N SER A 52 -0.88 8.70 27.57
CA SER A 52 -0.75 10.04 28.15
C SER A 52 -2.07 10.46 28.80
N MET A 53 -2.11 10.51 30.14
CA MET A 53 -3.25 11.03 30.90
C MET A 53 -3.33 12.57 30.87
N ASN A 54 -3.20 13.18 29.69
CA ASN A 54 -3.53 14.59 29.53
C ASN A 54 -4.99 14.68 29.11
N SER A 55 -5.86 15.18 30.00
CA SER A 55 -7.25 15.46 29.66
C SER A 55 -7.33 16.69 28.74
N SER A 56 -7.08 16.50 27.45
CA SER A 56 -7.43 17.52 26.45
C SER A 56 -8.94 17.68 26.42
N ASN A 57 -9.43 18.90 26.62
CA ASN A 57 -10.86 19.18 26.47
C ASN A 57 -11.22 19.22 24.96
N THR A 58 -12.50 19.12 24.62
CA THR A 58 -12.94 19.15 23.22
C THR A 58 -12.52 20.43 22.49
N THR A 59 -12.54 21.58 23.17
CA THR A 59 -12.14 22.88 22.60
C THR A 59 -10.68 22.89 22.15
N ASP A 60 -9.76 22.41 23.00
CA ASP A 60 -8.33 22.32 22.69
C ASP A 60 -8.07 21.41 21.48
N LEU A 61 -8.88 20.36 21.31
CA LEU A 61 -8.79 19.43 20.18
C LEU A 61 -9.32 20.06 18.89
N LEU A 62 -10.40 20.84 18.96
CA LEU A 62 -10.95 21.59 17.83
C LEU A 62 -9.95 22.64 17.32
N GLU A 63 -9.18 23.28 18.21
CA GLU A 63 -8.13 24.24 17.83
C GLU A 63 -6.97 23.62 17.02
N LEU A 64 -6.82 22.29 17.03
CA LEU A 64 -5.82 21.57 16.22
C LEU A 64 -6.25 21.41 14.75
N LEU A 65 -7.53 21.62 14.43
CA LEU A 65 -8.02 21.56 13.06
C LEU A 65 -7.47 22.74 12.23
N PRO A 66 -7.24 22.53 10.93
CA PRO A 66 -6.97 23.66 10.04
C PRO A 66 -8.20 24.57 9.91
N PRO A 67 -8.04 25.78 9.35
CA PRO A 67 -9.16 26.61 8.92
C PRO A 67 -10.21 25.79 8.13
N ALA A 68 -11.49 26.11 8.31
CA ALA A 68 -12.60 25.31 7.78
C ALA A 68 -12.49 25.03 6.27
N SER A 69 -12.05 26.00 5.46
CA SER A 69 -11.82 25.84 4.03
C SER A 69 -10.76 24.79 3.69
N TYR A 70 -9.67 24.74 4.45
CA TYR A 70 -8.63 23.74 4.30
C TYR A 70 -9.04 22.38 4.86
N CYS A 71 -9.87 22.36 5.90
CA CYS A 71 -10.48 21.13 6.41
C CYS A 71 -11.35 20.48 5.31
N GLU A 72 -12.22 21.25 4.68
CA GLU A 72 -13.06 20.80 3.57
C GLU A 72 -12.24 20.36 2.35
N GLN A 73 -11.22 21.13 1.97
CA GLN A 73 -10.33 20.78 0.86
C GLN A 73 -9.63 19.44 1.08
N LEU A 74 -9.09 19.19 2.28
CA LEU A 74 -8.43 17.93 2.62
C LEU A 74 -9.43 16.77 2.73
N LYS A 75 -10.62 17.01 3.27
CA LYS A 75 -11.71 16.01 3.30
C LYS A 75 -12.06 15.57 1.87
N ASN A 76 -12.31 16.51 0.96
CA ASN A 76 -12.66 16.21 -0.43
C ASN A 76 -11.52 15.46 -1.12
N LEU A 77 -10.28 15.89 -0.92
CA LEU A 77 -9.10 15.21 -1.47
C LEU A 77 -8.99 13.74 -1.01
N TYR A 78 -9.39 13.43 0.24
CA TYR A 78 -9.46 12.06 0.73
C TYR A 78 -10.49 11.22 -0.02
N PHE A 79 -11.72 11.72 -0.17
CA PHE A 79 -12.78 11.01 -0.89
C PHE A 79 -12.49 10.87 -2.39
N ASP A 80 -11.77 11.83 -2.99
CA ASP A 80 -11.40 11.77 -4.40
C ASP A 80 -10.21 10.84 -4.68
N THR A 81 -9.35 10.59 -3.69
CA THR A 81 -8.05 9.91 -3.91
C THR A 81 -7.90 8.60 -3.15
N PHE A 82 -8.29 8.56 -1.88
CA PHE A 82 -8.04 7.42 -1.00
C PHE A 82 -9.26 6.51 -0.84
N ALA A 83 -10.47 7.09 -0.72
CA ALA A 83 -11.70 6.30 -0.61
C ALA A 83 -11.87 5.32 -1.79
N PRO A 84 -11.61 5.67 -3.06
CA PRO A 84 -11.74 4.73 -4.18
C PRO A 84 -10.79 3.53 -4.09
N LEU A 85 -9.70 3.62 -3.31
CA LEU A 85 -8.73 2.54 -3.13
C LEU A 85 -8.90 1.81 -1.78
N PHE A 86 -9.62 2.42 -0.84
CA PHE A 86 -9.76 1.91 0.53
C PHE A 86 -11.09 2.37 1.14
N HIS A 87 -12.19 1.95 0.51
CA HIS A 87 -13.56 2.34 0.82
C HIS A 87 -14.08 1.66 2.08
N ILE A 88 -13.68 2.15 3.26
CA ILE A 88 -14.12 1.59 4.56
C ILE A 88 -15.26 2.36 5.20
N LEU A 89 -15.57 3.54 4.68
CA LEU A 89 -16.61 4.44 5.16
C LEU A 89 -17.84 4.32 4.27
N HIS A 90 -18.98 4.78 4.78
CA HIS A 90 -20.13 5.11 3.96
C HIS A 90 -20.13 6.62 3.70
N ASP A 91 -19.84 7.04 2.47
CA ASP A 91 -19.59 8.46 2.13
C ASP A 91 -20.77 9.36 2.50
N PRO A 92 -22.04 8.99 2.22
CA PRO A 92 -23.18 9.81 2.59
C PRO A 92 -23.35 9.98 4.11
N THR A 93 -23.07 8.94 4.90
CA THR A 93 -23.14 9.03 6.38
C THR A 93 -22.09 10.00 6.90
N PHE A 94 -20.85 9.87 6.40
CA PHE A 94 -19.77 10.76 6.80
C PHE A 94 -20.06 12.22 6.45
N GLU A 95 -20.58 12.49 5.24
CA GLU A 95 -20.90 13.84 4.80
C GLU A 95 -22.00 14.47 5.66
N MET A 96 -23.04 13.71 6.00
CA MET A 96 -24.08 14.17 6.92
C MET A 96 -23.53 14.52 8.29
N ASP A 97 -22.64 13.70 8.84
CA ASP A 97 -22.00 13.99 10.13
C ASP A 97 -21.03 15.17 10.05
N TYR A 98 -20.37 15.36 8.90
CA TYR A 98 -19.51 16.52 8.65
C TYR A 98 -20.30 17.84 8.62
N LEU A 99 -21.46 17.86 7.97
CA LEU A 99 -22.35 19.03 7.96
C LEU A 99 -22.91 19.35 9.36
N ARG A 100 -23.24 18.33 10.15
CA ARG A 100 -23.63 18.50 11.56
C ARG A 100 -22.49 19.08 12.39
N PHE A 101 -21.28 18.56 12.20
CA PHE A 101 -20.08 19.07 12.84
C PHE A 101 -19.82 20.54 12.51
N GLN A 102 -19.93 20.94 11.23
CA GLN A 102 -19.78 22.34 10.84
C GLN A 102 -20.82 23.26 11.48
N SER A 103 -22.02 22.75 11.73
CA SER A 103 -23.12 23.51 12.34
C SER A 103 -22.94 23.69 13.85
N ASP A 104 -22.38 22.68 14.55
CA ASP A 104 -22.18 22.70 16.00
C ASP A 104 -20.90 21.90 16.41
N PRO A 105 -19.70 22.49 16.23
CA PRO A 105 -18.44 21.77 16.46
C PRO A 105 -18.23 21.30 17.90
N GLU A 106 -18.78 21.99 18.88
CA GLU A 106 -18.58 21.70 20.31
C GLU A 106 -19.27 20.40 20.75
N LYS A 107 -20.31 19.96 20.03
CA LYS A 107 -21.03 18.71 20.30
C LYS A 107 -20.44 17.49 19.60
N VAL A 108 -19.32 17.63 18.92
CA VAL A 108 -18.69 16.53 18.20
C VAL A 108 -18.30 15.39 19.13
N SER A 109 -18.51 14.15 18.69
CA SER A 109 -17.96 13.00 19.40
C SER A 109 -16.45 12.88 19.16
N LEU A 110 -15.68 12.61 20.21
CA LEU A 110 -14.22 12.48 20.10
C LEU A 110 -13.78 11.38 19.12
N PRO A 111 -14.44 10.19 19.02
CA PRO A 111 -14.11 9.19 18.01
C PRO A 111 -14.32 9.67 16.58
N TRP A 112 -15.37 10.44 16.31
CA TRP A 112 -15.61 10.99 14.99
C TRP A 112 -14.62 12.12 14.66
N LEU A 113 -14.28 12.96 15.64
CA LEU A 113 -13.21 13.96 15.47
C LEU A 113 -11.86 13.29 15.19
N ALA A 114 -11.56 12.17 15.84
CA ALA A 114 -10.39 11.34 15.53
C ALA A 114 -10.42 10.81 14.09
N LEU A 115 -11.59 10.36 13.61
CA LEU A 115 -11.78 9.93 12.22
C LEU A 115 -11.52 11.08 11.24
N LEU A 116 -12.05 12.27 11.50
CA LEU A 116 -11.76 13.46 10.69
C LEU A 116 -10.26 13.76 10.65
N PHE A 117 -9.57 13.77 11.80
CA PHE A 117 -8.11 13.94 11.82
C PHE A 117 -7.37 12.85 11.03
N ALA A 118 -7.84 11.60 11.03
CA ALA A 118 -7.24 10.52 10.28
C ALA A 118 -7.35 10.77 8.78
N ILE A 119 -8.53 11.18 8.31
CA ILE A 119 -8.82 11.62 6.94
C ILE A 119 -7.89 12.78 6.53
N LEU A 120 -7.80 13.83 7.35
CA LEU A 120 -6.92 14.97 7.08
C LEU A 120 -5.45 14.54 7.00
N SER A 121 -5.03 13.64 7.89
CA SER A 121 -3.64 13.20 7.99
C SER A 121 -3.14 12.44 6.76
N ILE A 122 -4.00 11.62 6.15
CA ILE A 122 -3.65 10.89 4.94
C ILE A 122 -3.84 11.78 3.71
N ALA A 123 -4.84 12.66 3.67
CA ALA A 123 -5.07 13.57 2.55
C ALA A 123 -3.86 14.47 2.25
N VAL A 124 -3.13 14.90 3.29
CA VAL A 124 -1.91 15.70 3.14
C VAL A 124 -0.88 15.07 2.20
N ILE A 125 -0.78 13.73 2.14
CA ILE A 125 0.21 13.06 1.29
C ILE A 125 -0.14 13.13 -0.21
N ALA A 126 -1.40 13.37 -0.55
CA ALA A 126 -1.89 13.53 -1.92
C ALA A 126 -1.87 14.99 -2.41
N LEU A 127 -1.47 15.94 -1.56
CA LEU A 127 -1.38 17.34 -1.98
C LEU A 127 -0.32 17.54 -3.09
N PRO A 128 -0.62 18.39 -4.09
CA PRO A 128 0.38 18.89 -5.02
C PRO A 128 1.52 19.60 -4.29
N GLN A 129 2.73 19.52 -4.85
CA GLN A 129 3.93 20.10 -4.23
C GLN A 129 3.85 21.63 -4.12
N ASP A 130 3.13 22.27 -5.05
CA ASP A 130 2.88 23.71 -5.13
C ASP A 130 1.61 24.16 -4.37
N SER A 131 0.98 23.26 -3.60
CA SER A 131 -0.25 23.55 -2.86
C SER A 131 -0.07 24.74 -1.90
N PRO A 132 -0.92 25.79 -2.00
CA PRO A 132 -0.92 26.91 -1.06
C PRO A 132 -1.14 26.48 0.39
N LEU A 133 -2.04 25.51 0.61
CA LEU A 133 -2.33 24.94 1.93
C LEU A 133 -1.05 24.41 2.60
N LEU A 134 -0.25 23.67 1.84
CA LEU A 134 1.00 23.08 2.33
C LEU A 134 1.99 24.16 2.77
N ARG A 135 2.12 25.23 1.96
CA ARG A 135 3.01 26.36 2.23
C ARG A 135 2.54 27.17 3.44
N GLU A 136 1.25 27.47 3.53
CA GLU A 136 0.68 28.36 4.55
C GLU A 136 0.59 27.71 5.94
N LEU A 137 0.24 26.42 6.00
CA LEU A 137 0.12 25.69 7.28
C LEU A 137 1.45 25.10 7.77
N GLY A 138 2.37 24.78 6.85
CA GLY A 138 3.65 24.16 7.17
C GLY A 138 4.74 25.17 7.53
N LYS A 139 4.86 26.27 6.77
CA LYS A 139 5.85 27.36 6.95
C LYS A 139 7.32 26.90 7.08
N ARG A 140 7.68 25.75 6.52
CA ARG A 140 9.07 25.26 6.36
C ARG A 140 9.57 25.47 4.93
N ASN A 141 10.89 25.42 4.78
CA ASN A 141 11.57 25.66 3.50
C ASN A 141 11.38 24.52 2.49
N SER A 142 11.08 23.31 2.94
CA SER A 142 10.90 22.12 2.09
C SER A 142 9.44 21.65 2.06
N VAL A 143 8.96 21.27 0.87
CA VAL A 143 7.66 20.64 0.65
C VAL A 143 7.51 19.37 1.49
N LEU A 144 8.57 18.56 1.57
CA LEU A 144 8.59 17.32 2.35
C LEU A 144 8.43 17.60 3.85
N ASP A 145 9.15 18.60 4.37
CA ASP A 145 9.07 18.97 5.78
C ASP A 145 7.67 19.47 6.13
N ASN A 146 7.05 20.26 5.24
CA ASN A 146 5.68 20.72 5.41
C ASN A 146 4.70 19.55 5.41
N MET A 147 4.82 18.63 4.45
CA MET A 147 3.94 17.46 4.33
C MET A 147 4.07 16.54 5.55
N SER A 148 5.30 16.27 5.98
CA SER A 148 5.62 15.47 7.17
C SER A 148 5.07 16.12 8.44
N LEU A 149 5.30 17.43 8.61
CA LEU A 149 4.81 18.21 9.76
C LEU A 149 3.28 18.16 9.86
N LEU A 150 2.57 18.43 8.76
CA LEU A 150 1.10 18.46 8.76
C LEU A 150 0.52 17.06 8.95
N SER A 151 1.06 16.06 8.26
CA SER A 151 0.65 14.66 8.45
C SER A 151 0.84 14.24 9.91
N SER A 152 2.02 14.52 10.50
CA SER A 152 2.31 14.19 11.89
C SER A 152 1.43 14.96 12.88
N ARG A 153 1.14 16.23 12.62
CA ARG A 153 0.24 17.05 13.44
C ARG A 153 -1.16 16.43 13.50
N TYR A 154 -1.73 16.07 12.35
CA TYR A 154 -3.06 15.48 12.29
C TYR A 154 -3.09 14.05 12.85
N ARG A 155 -2.05 13.23 12.63
CA ARG A 155 -1.90 11.94 13.32
C ARG A 155 -1.87 12.09 14.84
N GLY A 156 -1.18 13.12 15.33
CA GLY A 156 -1.21 13.48 16.75
C GLY A 156 -2.62 13.89 17.21
N GLY A 157 -3.37 14.62 16.37
CA GLY A 157 -4.79 14.92 16.61
C GLY A 157 -5.65 13.66 16.76
N VAL A 158 -5.44 12.65 15.90
CA VAL A 158 -6.11 11.33 16.03
C VAL A 158 -5.84 10.73 17.41
N MET A 159 -4.57 10.58 17.78
CA MET A 159 -4.20 9.94 19.04
C MET A 159 -4.71 10.70 20.26
N LYS A 160 -4.63 12.04 20.25
CA LYS A 160 -5.18 12.87 21.34
C LYS A 160 -6.70 12.71 21.50
N CYS A 161 -7.45 12.67 20.40
CA CYS A 161 -8.90 12.45 20.45
C CYS A 161 -9.23 11.06 20.99
N LEU A 162 -8.52 10.03 20.54
CA LEU A 162 -8.72 8.65 21.01
C LEU A 162 -8.35 8.48 22.48
N GLU A 163 -7.24 9.07 22.92
CA GLU A 163 -6.79 9.08 24.32
C GLU A 163 -7.82 9.76 25.22
N ALA A 164 -8.32 10.94 24.82
CA ALA A 164 -9.36 11.67 25.55
C ALA A 164 -10.70 10.92 25.63
N ASP A 165 -11.01 10.07 24.63
CA ASP A 165 -12.19 9.18 24.64
C ASP A 165 -11.96 7.86 25.41
N HIS A 166 -10.74 7.61 25.90
CA HIS A 166 -10.36 6.36 26.55
C HIS A 166 -10.53 5.13 25.64
N TYR A 167 -10.08 5.22 24.38
CA TYR A 167 -10.33 4.23 23.33
C TYR A 167 -9.96 2.77 23.66
N LEU A 168 -8.98 2.55 24.56
CA LEU A 168 -8.58 1.22 25.01
C LEU A 168 -9.65 0.53 25.89
N TRP A 169 -10.57 1.30 26.46
CA TRP A 169 -11.65 0.82 27.34
C TRP A 169 -13.04 1.05 26.75
N ARG A 170 -13.22 2.11 25.95
CA ARG A 170 -14.47 2.47 25.30
C ARG A 170 -14.22 2.71 23.82
N HIS A 171 -14.88 1.94 22.96
CA HIS A 171 -14.68 2.06 21.51
C HIS A 171 -15.98 1.82 20.78
N ASN A 172 -16.11 2.48 19.64
CA ASN A 172 -17.19 2.30 18.68
C ASN A 172 -16.60 2.16 17.27
N LEU A 173 -17.46 2.12 16.25
CA LEU A 173 -17.01 1.93 14.87
C LEU A 173 -16.16 3.11 14.38
N ASN A 174 -16.47 4.35 14.76
CA ASN A 174 -15.65 5.52 14.44
C ASN A 174 -14.24 5.41 15.04
N THR A 175 -14.11 4.89 16.27
CA THR A 175 -12.80 4.58 16.88
C THR A 175 -11.99 3.64 15.98
N LEU A 176 -12.61 2.57 15.50
CA LEU A 176 -11.96 1.59 14.64
C LEU A 176 -11.62 2.19 13.26
N GLN A 177 -12.56 2.89 12.62
CA GLN A 177 -12.35 3.55 11.33
C GLN A 177 -11.18 4.55 11.39
N ALA A 178 -11.12 5.35 12.45
CA ALA A 178 -10.02 6.30 12.69
C ALA A 178 -8.67 5.58 12.79
N LEU A 179 -8.60 4.49 13.57
CA LEU A 179 -7.38 3.68 13.69
C LEU A 179 -6.97 3.03 12.35
N VAL A 180 -7.94 2.46 11.63
CA VAL A 180 -7.68 1.77 10.35
C VAL A 180 -7.18 2.76 9.30
N ILE A 181 -7.78 3.95 9.17
CA ILE A 181 -7.31 5.00 8.24
C ILE A 181 -5.96 5.57 8.68
N LEU A 182 -5.75 5.78 9.98
CA LEU A 182 -4.47 6.22 10.54
C LEU A 182 -3.34 5.23 10.16
N ILE A 183 -3.56 3.93 10.38
CA ILE A 183 -2.60 2.88 10.04
C ILE A 183 -2.36 2.82 8.53
N TYR A 184 -3.42 2.95 7.72
CA TYR A 184 -3.32 3.02 6.26
C TYR A 184 -2.44 4.19 5.81
N GLY A 185 -2.64 5.38 6.38
CA GLY A 185 -1.79 6.55 6.11
C GLY A 185 -0.34 6.37 6.56
N ILE A 186 -0.10 5.71 7.71
CA ILE A 186 1.27 5.41 8.19
C ILE A 186 1.99 4.47 7.21
N ASN A 187 1.31 3.45 6.69
CA ASN A 187 1.87 2.49 5.73
C ASN A 187 2.41 3.16 4.46
N HIS A 188 1.70 4.15 3.93
CA HIS A 188 2.13 4.92 2.75
C HIS A 188 3.31 5.84 3.01
N THR A 189 3.62 6.13 4.28
CA THR A 189 4.81 6.88 4.69
C THR A 189 5.92 5.99 5.25
N HIS A 190 5.83 4.67 5.05
CA HIS A 190 6.80 3.66 5.54
C HIS A 190 7.01 3.65 7.07
N GLY A 191 6.05 4.17 7.83
CA GLY A 191 6.11 4.12 9.29
C GLY A 191 5.81 2.72 9.82
N GLN A 192 6.29 2.42 11.03
CA GLN A 192 6.00 1.17 11.72
C GLN A 192 4.69 1.32 12.50
N SER A 193 3.66 0.56 12.14
CA SER A 193 2.36 0.58 12.84
C SER A 193 1.88 -0.80 13.26
N TRP A 194 2.77 -1.81 13.30
CA TRP A 194 2.44 -3.19 13.71
C TRP A 194 1.78 -3.27 15.08
N ALA A 195 2.33 -2.57 16.08
CA ALA A 195 1.76 -2.54 17.43
C ALA A 195 0.37 -1.89 17.45
N LEU A 196 0.21 -0.76 16.75
CA LEU A 196 -1.07 -0.06 16.62
C LEU A 196 -2.11 -0.91 15.88
N LEU A 197 -1.67 -1.65 14.86
CA LEU A 197 -2.50 -2.60 14.12
C LEU A 197 -2.95 -3.77 14.99
N GLY A 198 -2.10 -4.25 15.90
CA GLY A 198 -2.47 -5.22 16.93
C GLY A 198 -3.57 -4.69 17.87
N ALA A 199 -3.46 -3.43 18.29
CA ALA A 199 -4.50 -2.78 19.11
C ALA A 199 -5.82 -2.61 18.33
N ALA A 200 -5.75 -2.10 17.09
CA ALA A 200 -6.91 -1.95 16.21
C ALA A 200 -7.59 -3.30 15.92
N ARG A 201 -6.80 -4.38 15.77
CA ARG A 201 -7.33 -5.74 15.63
C ARG A 201 -8.12 -6.16 16.87
N ASN A 202 -7.58 -5.98 18.06
CA ASN A 202 -8.29 -6.36 19.28
C ASN A 202 -9.57 -5.54 19.50
N ILE A 203 -9.55 -4.25 19.13
CA ILE A 203 -10.74 -3.39 19.13
C ILE A 203 -11.78 -3.87 18.09
N ALA A 204 -11.35 -4.27 16.90
CA ALA A 204 -12.27 -4.84 15.90
C ALA A 204 -12.90 -6.15 16.39
N LEU A 205 -12.14 -6.97 17.10
CA LEU A 205 -12.65 -8.20 17.70
C LEU A 205 -13.70 -7.90 18.80
N SER A 206 -13.42 -6.98 19.71
CA SER A 206 -14.35 -6.59 20.78
C SER A 206 -15.62 -5.93 20.24
N LEU A 207 -15.53 -5.21 19.12
CA LEU A 207 -16.68 -4.66 18.40
C LEU A 207 -17.49 -5.71 17.63
N GLY A 208 -17.03 -6.96 17.55
CA GLY A 208 -17.69 -8.02 16.80
C GLY A 208 -17.52 -7.92 15.28
N CYS A 209 -16.57 -7.13 14.76
CA CYS A 209 -16.36 -6.95 13.32
C CYS A 209 -15.90 -8.21 12.60
N HIS A 210 -15.43 -9.23 13.33
CA HIS A 210 -15.03 -10.54 12.82
C HIS A 210 -16.18 -11.54 12.72
N ILE A 211 -17.37 -11.16 13.18
CA ILE A 211 -18.61 -11.95 13.18
C ILE A 211 -19.55 -11.34 12.15
N GLU A 212 -20.22 -12.19 11.36
CA GLU A 212 -21.18 -11.76 10.34
C GLU A 212 -22.23 -10.78 10.90
N PRO A 213 -22.22 -9.49 10.51
CA PRO A 213 -22.97 -8.46 11.25
C PRO A 213 -24.49 -8.55 11.13
N THR A 214 -25.00 -9.24 10.09
CA THR A 214 -26.44 -9.44 9.90
C THR A 214 -27.11 -10.16 11.07
N ILE A 215 -26.37 -10.95 11.86
CA ILE A 215 -26.91 -11.62 13.06
C ILE A 215 -27.29 -10.65 14.17
N PHE A 216 -26.71 -9.44 14.17
CA PHE A 216 -26.98 -8.42 15.18
C PHE A 216 -28.27 -7.65 14.91
N GLN A 217 -28.95 -7.89 13.78
CA GLN A 217 -30.20 -7.23 13.39
C GLN A 217 -30.11 -5.70 13.38
N ILE A 218 -28.95 -5.17 12.98
CA ILE A 218 -28.66 -3.75 12.82
C ILE A 218 -28.97 -3.29 11.38
N GLU A 219 -29.00 -1.97 11.18
CA GLU A 219 -29.30 -1.36 9.89
C GLU A 219 -28.28 -1.74 8.79
N PRO A 220 -28.70 -1.82 7.51
CA PRO A 220 -27.85 -2.28 6.41
C PRO A 220 -26.53 -1.52 6.24
N ILE A 221 -26.53 -0.20 6.45
CA ILE A 221 -25.33 0.62 6.37
C ILE A 221 -24.32 0.19 7.44
N SER A 222 -24.75 0.04 8.69
CA SER A 222 -23.87 -0.41 9.78
C SER A 222 -23.41 -1.86 9.63
N VAL A 223 -24.22 -2.73 9.02
CA VAL A 223 -23.75 -4.07 8.61
C VAL A 223 -22.55 -3.93 7.69
N GLU A 224 -22.70 -3.10 6.65
CA GLU A 224 -21.71 -3.01 5.59
C GLU A 224 -20.45 -2.26 6.03
N GLU A 225 -20.56 -1.17 6.80
CA GLU A 225 -19.40 -0.49 7.38
C GLU A 225 -18.56 -1.42 8.27
N ARG A 226 -19.20 -2.36 9.00
CA ARG A 226 -18.47 -3.38 9.78
C ARG A 226 -17.74 -4.37 8.89
N ARG A 227 -18.37 -4.86 7.82
CA ARG A 227 -17.71 -5.74 6.83
C ARG A 227 -16.53 -5.03 6.18
N ARG A 228 -16.72 -3.79 5.73
CA ARG A 228 -15.69 -2.97 5.08
C ARG A 228 -14.53 -2.64 6.03
N CYS A 229 -14.80 -2.28 7.29
CA CYS A 229 -13.76 -2.07 8.30
C CYS A 229 -12.96 -3.34 8.57
N TRP A 230 -13.64 -4.49 8.70
CA TRP A 230 -12.98 -5.78 8.89
C TRP A 230 -12.08 -6.15 7.70
N ALA A 231 -12.59 -5.98 6.49
CA ALA A 231 -11.82 -6.15 5.27
C ALA A 231 -10.61 -5.21 5.26
N GLY A 232 -10.81 -3.91 5.48
CA GLY A 232 -9.72 -2.93 5.54
C GLY A 232 -8.61 -3.32 6.53
N LEU A 233 -8.98 -3.74 7.74
CA LEU A 233 -8.04 -4.25 8.74
C LEU A 233 -7.26 -5.49 8.25
N ARG A 234 -7.94 -6.47 7.65
CA ARG A 234 -7.30 -7.67 7.09
C ARG A 234 -6.31 -7.34 5.97
N MET A 235 -6.63 -6.37 5.13
CA MET A 235 -5.71 -5.87 4.10
C MET A 235 -4.46 -5.27 4.74
N LEU A 236 -4.61 -4.39 5.73
CA LEU A 236 -3.46 -3.77 6.41
C LEU A 236 -2.57 -4.82 7.10
N TYR A 237 -3.19 -5.83 7.73
CA TYR A 237 -2.47 -6.94 8.33
C TYR A 237 -1.67 -7.74 7.30
N THR A 238 -2.28 -8.06 6.16
CA THR A 238 -1.61 -8.76 5.06
C THR A 238 -0.40 -7.97 4.54
N ILE A 239 -0.57 -6.65 4.33
CA ILE A 239 0.51 -5.77 3.85
C ILE A 239 1.67 -5.75 4.85
N GLN A 240 1.41 -5.42 6.12
CA GLN A 240 2.47 -5.26 7.11
C GLN A 240 3.16 -6.56 7.45
N ASN A 241 2.40 -7.64 7.62
CA ASN A 241 2.95 -8.95 7.90
C ASN A 241 3.90 -9.38 6.77
N THR A 242 3.52 -9.13 5.51
CA THR A 242 4.38 -9.38 4.35
C THR A 242 5.64 -8.52 4.35
N THR A 243 5.51 -7.21 4.60
CA THR A 243 6.66 -6.28 4.67
C THR A 243 7.63 -6.63 5.80
N LEU A 244 7.15 -7.20 6.89
CA LEU A 244 7.95 -7.63 8.04
C LEU A 244 8.45 -9.07 7.93
N GLY A 245 8.29 -9.74 6.78
CA GLY A 245 8.85 -11.07 6.55
C GLY A 245 8.02 -12.23 7.12
N ILE A 246 6.70 -12.03 7.23
CA ILE A 246 5.69 -12.97 7.74
C ILE A 246 5.95 -13.32 9.20
N LEU A 247 5.64 -12.37 10.09
CA LEU A 247 5.81 -12.52 11.54
C LEU A 247 4.77 -13.47 12.16
N ASP A 248 3.52 -13.40 11.68
CA ASP A 248 2.42 -14.20 12.21
C ASP A 248 1.59 -14.78 11.05
N ALA A 249 1.70 -16.09 10.87
CA ALA A 249 0.97 -16.83 9.83
C ALA A 249 -0.41 -17.33 10.31
N THR A 250 -0.81 -16.99 11.54
CA THR A 250 -2.04 -17.52 12.13
C THR A 250 -3.26 -16.92 11.43
N PRO A 251 -4.15 -17.73 10.84
CA PRO A 251 -5.40 -17.24 10.28
C PRO A 251 -6.22 -16.58 11.39
N ILE A 252 -6.81 -15.41 11.10
CA ILE A 252 -7.75 -14.78 12.03
C ILE A 252 -9.12 -15.41 11.78
N PRO A 253 -9.69 -16.19 12.73
CA PRO A 253 -11.00 -16.79 12.53
C PRO A 253 -12.06 -15.71 12.30
N SER A 254 -12.88 -15.88 11.28
CA SER A 254 -13.94 -14.94 10.95
C SER A 254 -15.08 -15.65 10.24
N THR A 255 -16.31 -15.25 10.56
CA THR A 255 -17.54 -15.70 9.86
C THR A 255 -18.08 -14.64 8.91
N VAL A 256 -17.39 -13.51 8.77
CA VAL A 256 -17.85 -12.34 8.02
C VAL A 256 -17.74 -12.60 6.54
N ASN A 257 -18.83 -12.35 5.81
CA ASN A 257 -18.80 -12.37 4.37
C ASN A 257 -17.97 -11.20 3.81
N PRO A 258 -17.39 -11.34 2.61
CA PRO A 258 -16.78 -10.21 1.92
C PRO A 258 -17.75 -9.00 1.84
N PRO A 259 -17.23 -7.76 1.86
CA PRO A 259 -18.04 -6.59 1.54
C PRO A 259 -18.79 -6.75 0.23
N LEU A 260 -19.94 -6.10 0.13
CA LEU A 260 -20.74 -6.10 -1.08
C LEU A 260 -20.06 -5.29 -2.18
N ASP A 261 -20.03 -5.82 -3.41
CA ASP A 261 -19.53 -5.09 -4.58
C ASP A 261 -20.59 -4.11 -5.09
N ILE A 262 -20.84 -3.03 -4.33
CA ILE A 262 -21.87 -2.02 -4.61
C ILE A 262 -21.36 -0.60 -4.34
N ASN A 263 -22.03 0.39 -4.92
CA ASN A 263 -21.88 1.79 -4.55
C ASN A 263 -22.79 2.14 -3.35
N ASP A 264 -22.45 3.21 -2.64
CA ASP A 264 -23.14 3.62 -1.41
C ASP A 264 -24.58 4.07 -1.66
N ASP A 265 -24.90 4.64 -2.81
CA ASP A 265 -26.26 5.00 -3.19
C ASP A 265 -27.20 3.79 -3.37
N GLU A 266 -26.62 2.59 -3.51
CA GLU A 266 -27.35 1.32 -3.59
C GLU A 266 -27.65 0.70 -2.20
N LEU A 267 -27.06 1.21 -1.11
CA LEU A 267 -27.28 0.75 0.27
C LEU A 267 -28.62 1.24 0.87
N VAL A 268 -29.71 0.98 0.16
CA VAL A 268 -31.09 1.29 0.58
C VAL A 268 -31.91 0.04 0.87
N VAL A 269 -32.82 0.13 1.85
CA VAL A 269 -33.68 -0.98 2.27
C VAL A 269 -34.51 -1.49 1.08
N GLY A 270 -34.40 -2.79 0.78
CA GLY A 270 -35.15 -3.44 -0.29
C GLY A 270 -34.48 -3.46 -1.67
N TYR A 271 -33.25 -2.96 -1.80
CA TYR A 271 -32.49 -3.04 -3.04
C TYR A 271 -32.04 -4.49 -3.32
N GLN A 272 -32.32 -4.97 -4.53
CA GLN A 272 -31.81 -6.27 -5.00
C GLN A 272 -30.43 -6.05 -5.62
N ILE A 273 -29.41 -6.65 -5.01
CA ILE A 273 -28.04 -6.60 -5.55
C ILE A 273 -28.02 -7.48 -6.81
N PRO A 274 -27.68 -6.92 -7.99
CA PRO A 274 -27.59 -7.71 -9.22
C PRO A 274 -26.55 -8.82 -9.08
N GLU A 275 -26.88 -10.03 -9.54
CA GLU A 275 -25.93 -11.16 -9.58
C GLU A 275 -24.73 -10.90 -10.50
N SER A 276 -24.92 -10.06 -11.52
CA SER A 276 -23.88 -9.61 -12.43
C SER A 276 -24.02 -8.11 -12.66
N ARG A 277 -22.93 -7.35 -12.50
CA ARG A 277 -22.87 -5.92 -12.81
C ARG A 277 -21.74 -5.60 -13.78
N ASN A 278 -22.03 -4.66 -14.67
CA ASN A 278 -21.05 -4.08 -15.55
C ASN A 278 -20.32 -2.94 -14.82
N GLY A 279 -19.01 -2.82 -15.05
CA GLY A 279 -18.21 -1.74 -14.48
C GLY A 279 -17.78 -1.94 -13.01
N PRO A 280 -16.79 -1.17 -12.56
CA PRO A 280 -16.35 -1.15 -11.18
C PRO A 280 -17.31 -0.36 -10.27
N THR A 281 -17.28 -0.69 -8.98
CA THR A 281 -17.96 0.03 -7.89
C THR A 281 -16.93 0.61 -6.94
N GLN A 282 -17.39 1.40 -5.95
CA GLN A 282 -16.53 1.88 -4.85
C GLN A 282 -15.81 0.74 -4.10
N MET A 283 -16.37 -0.47 -4.06
CA MET A 283 -15.76 -1.64 -3.39
C MET A 283 -14.92 -2.54 -4.31
N SER A 284 -15.10 -2.45 -5.64
CA SER A 284 -14.49 -3.39 -6.59
C SER A 284 -12.97 -3.50 -6.45
N TYR A 285 -12.26 -2.37 -6.30
CA TYR A 285 -10.80 -2.38 -6.17
C TYR A 285 -10.34 -3.22 -4.96
N LEU A 286 -10.96 -3.02 -3.78
CA LEU A 286 -10.56 -3.71 -2.56
C LEU A 286 -10.81 -5.23 -2.67
N LEU A 287 -11.95 -5.63 -3.25
CA LEU A 287 -12.30 -7.04 -3.45
C LEU A 287 -11.34 -7.73 -4.42
N LEU A 288 -11.04 -7.12 -5.56
CA LEU A 288 -10.06 -7.63 -6.52
C LEU A 288 -8.65 -7.71 -5.91
N LYS A 289 -8.32 -6.78 -5.02
CA LYS A 289 -7.05 -6.80 -4.29
C LYS A 289 -6.93 -8.01 -3.36
N PHE A 290 -8.02 -8.43 -2.70
CA PHE A 290 -8.02 -9.66 -1.90
C PHE A 290 -7.75 -10.90 -2.73
N GLU A 291 -8.40 -11.03 -3.90
CA GLU A 291 -8.14 -12.16 -4.81
C GLU A 291 -6.67 -12.22 -5.24
N LEU A 292 -6.07 -11.05 -5.51
CA LEU A 292 -4.64 -10.94 -5.81
C LEU A 292 -3.74 -11.30 -4.61
N TYR A 293 -4.13 -10.98 -3.38
CA TYR A 293 -3.40 -11.40 -2.19
C TYR A 293 -3.46 -12.91 -1.98
N ASP A 294 -4.60 -13.53 -2.23
CA ASP A 294 -4.75 -14.99 -2.13
C ASP A 294 -3.88 -15.70 -3.18
N LEU A 295 -3.83 -15.18 -4.41
CA LEU A 295 -2.92 -15.65 -5.45
C LEU A 295 -1.45 -15.44 -5.06
N CYS A 296 -1.11 -14.27 -4.49
CA CYS A 296 0.24 -13.97 -3.99
C CYS A 296 0.67 -14.95 -2.89
N THR A 297 -0.18 -15.22 -1.91
CA THR A 297 0.09 -16.19 -0.84
C THR A 297 0.39 -17.58 -1.42
N ARG A 298 -0.40 -18.03 -2.41
CA ARG A 298 -0.16 -19.32 -3.07
C ARG A 298 1.15 -19.33 -3.84
N ILE A 299 1.47 -18.28 -4.60
CA ILE A 299 2.77 -18.15 -5.30
C ILE A 299 3.92 -18.18 -4.30
N CYS A 300 3.86 -17.36 -3.24
CA CYS A 300 4.88 -17.30 -2.20
C CYS A 300 5.09 -18.67 -1.53
N SER A 301 4.00 -19.39 -1.23
CA SER A 301 4.08 -20.74 -0.63
C SER A 301 4.84 -21.72 -1.50
N GLN A 302 4.78 -21.59 -2.83
CA GLN A 302 5.48 -22.48 -3.76
C GLN A 302 6.91 -21.99 -4.08
N VAL A 303 7.12 -20.67 -4.18
CA VAL A 303 8.39 -20.05 -4.58
C VAL A 303 9.42 -20.06 -3.45
N PHE A 304 8.97 -19.91 -2.20
CA PHE A 304 9.84 -19.82 -1.02
C PHE A 304 9.93 -21.11 -0.21
N GLU A 305 9.33 -22.21 -0.68
CA GLU A 305 9.45 -23.52 -0.03
C GLU A 305 10.87 -24.08 -0.22
N THR A 306 11.65 -24.12 0.87
CA THR A 306 13.09 -24.45 0.85
C THR A 306 13.37 -25.91 0.43
N SER A 307 12.38 -26.79 0.54
CA SER A 307 12.58 -28.25 0.46
C SER A 307 12.43 -28.83 -0.95
N ARG A 308 11.89 -28.10 -1.94
CA ARG A 308 11.61 -28.66 -3.26
C ARG A 308 11.72 -27.63 -4.38
N THR A 309 12.38 -28.00 -5.47
CA THR A 309 12.33 -27.22 -6.71
C THR A 309 10.90 -27.21 -7.25
N LEU A 310 10.38 -26.01 -7.52
CA LEU A 310 9.08 -25.81 -8.14
C LEU A 310 9.05 -26.44 -9.53
N THR A 311 8.07 -27.31 -9.82
CA THR A 311 7.93 -27.91 -11.14
C THR A 311 7.38 -26.89 -12.14
N TYR A 312 7.77 -27.00 -13.40
CA TYR A 312 7.31 -26.04 -14.41
C TYR A 312 5.80 -26.10 -14.65
N ASP A 313 5.17 -27.28 -14.57
CA ASP A 313 3.71 -27.43 -14.65
C ASP A 313 2.98 -26.57 -13.60
N LYS A 314 3.53 -26.47 -12.38
CA LYS A 314 2.98 -25.62 -11.32
C LYS A 314 3.18 -24.13 -11.63
N VAL A 315 4.32 -23.77 -12.22
CA VAL A 315 4.58 -22.41 -12.71
C VAL A 315 3.53 -22.04 -13.76
N GLN A 316 3.28 -22.91 -14.74
CA GLN A 316 2.28 -22.69 -15.78
C GLN A 316 0.86 -22.58 -15.23
N ALA A 317 0.49 -23.43 -14.27
CA ALA A 317 -0.83 -23.38 -13.63
C ALA A 317 -1.05 -22.03 -12.92
N LEU A 318 -0.09 -21.59 -12.09
CA LEU A 318 -0.20 -20.30 -11.40
C LEU A 318 -0.17 -19.11 -12.36
N ASP A 319 0.59 -19.19 -13.45
CA ASP A 319 0.64 -18.13 -14.46
C ASP A 319 -0.66 -18.03 -15.27
N ALA A 320 -1.33 -19.17 -15.52
CA ALA A 320 -2.67 -19.18 -16.10
C ALA A 320 -3.68 -18.47 -15.18
N GLU A 321 -3.56 -18.63 -13.87
CA GLU A 321 -4.39 -17.89 -12.91
C GLU A 321 -4.09 -16.39 -12.89
N ILE A 322 -2.81 -15.97 -13.00
CA ILE A 322 -2.45 -14.55 -13.16
C ILE A 322 -3.10 -13.98 -14.44
N SER A 323 -3.06 -14.75 -15.53
CA SER A 323 -3.64 -14.35 -16.81
C SER A 323 -5.17 -14.23 -16.74
N ALA A 324 -5.85 -15.22 -16.14
CA ALA A 324 -7.29 -15.15 -15.89
C ALA A 324 -7.66 -13.95 -15.01
N MET A 325 -6.80 -13.60 -14.05
CA MET A 325 -7.00 -12.43 -13.22
C MET A 325 -6.95 -11.14 -14.04
N ARG A 326 -5.97 -11.00 -14.95
CA ARG A 326 -5.87 -9.85 -15.89
C ARG A 326 -7.10 -9.72 -16.77
N GLU A 327 -7.63 -10.82 -17.31
CA GLU A 327 -8.86 -10.80 -18.12
C GLU A 327 -10.07 -10.34 -17.31
N LYS A 328 -10.20 -10.81 -16.06
CA LYS A 328 -11.26 -10.34 -15.17
C LYS A 328 -11.11 -8.84 -14.82
N LEU A 329 -9.89 -8.33 -14.65
CA LEU A 329 -9.65 -6.89 -14.49
C LEU A 329 -10.11 -6.10 -15.72
N ASN A 330 -9.71 -6.55 -16.92
CA ASN A 330 -10.14 -5.94 -18.18
C ASN A 330 -11.66 -5.93 -18.31
N TYR A 331 -12.32 -7.06 -18.09
CA TYR A 331 -13.78 -7.14 -18.17
C TYR A 331 -14.47 -6.19 -17.18
N LYS A 332 -13.93 -6.07 -15.96
CA LYS A 332 -14.51 -5.23 -14.91
C LYS A 332 -14.34 -3.73 -15.22
N TYR A 333 -13.21 -3.31 -15.77
CA TYR A 333 -12.85 -1.89 -15.91
C TYR A 333 -12.99 -1.31 -17.32
N LEU A 334 -12.86 -2.11 -18.39
CA LEU A 334 -12.90 -1.66 -19.78
C LEU A 334 -14.32 -1.61 -20.38
N PHE A 335 -15.36 -1.71 -19.54
CA PHE A 335 -16.74 -1.74 -20.02
C PHE A 335 -17.26 -0.37 -20.49
N ASP A 336 -16.76 0.74 -19.95
CA ASP A 336 -17.23 2.09 -20.27
C ASP A 336 -16.12 2.96 -20.90
N VAL A 337 -16.48 3.75 -21.92
CA VAL A 337 -15.58 4.62 -22.68
C VAL A 337 -15.24 5.90 -21.89
N SER A 338 -16.05 6.24 -20.87
CA SER A 338 -15.77 7.36 -19.95
C SER A 338 -15.16 6.86 -18.63
N ILE A 339 -13.93 6.35 -18.69
CA ILE A 339 -13.21 5.90 -17.49
C ILE A 339 -12.85 7.14 -16.65
N ALA A 340 -13.51 7.31 -15.50
CA ALA A 340 -13.09 8.30 -14.51
C ALA A 340 -11.60 8.10 -14.15
N ALA A 341 -10.83 9.18 -13.97
CA ALA A 341 -9.38 9.09 -13.78
C ALA A 341 -8.96 8.11 -12.66
N HIS A 342 -9.74 8.03 -11.57
CA HIS A 342 -9.47 7.11 -10.46
C HIS A 342 -9.64 5.62 -10.85
N HIS A 343 -10.56 5.27 -11.75
CA HIS A 343 -10.69 3.91 -12.29
C HIS A 343 -9.46 3.51 -13.11
N SER A 344 -8.92 4.43 -13.92
CA SER A 344 -7.67 4.21 -14.65
C SER A 344 -6.50 3.96 -13.69
N VAL A 345 -6.42 4.71 -12.59
CA VAL A 345 -5.39 4.50 -11.56
C VAL A 345 -5.55 3.15 -10.87
N GLN A 346 -6.77 2.80 -10.44
CA GLN A 346 -7.07 1.49 -9.84
C GLN A 346 -6.62 0.35 -10.77
N LEU A 347 -6.98 0.43 -12.05
CA LEU A 347 -6.62 -0.58 -13.05
C LEU A 347 -5.09 -0.68 -13.21
N ASN A 348 -4.38 0.45 -13.32
CA ASN A 348 -2.92 0.48 -13.37
C ASN A 348 -2.27 -0.15 -12.13
N ILE A 349 -2.78 0.12 -10.92
CA ILE A 349 -2.27 -0.47 -9.68
C ILE A 349 -2.52 -1.97 -9.64
N LEU A 350 -3.70 -2.44 -10.06
CA LEU A 350 -4.05 -3.86 -10.11
C LEU A 350 -3.19 -4.60 -11.14
N PHE A 351 -3.04 -4.05 -12.35
CA PHE A 351 -2.13 -4.61 -13.36
C PHE A 351 -0.68 -4.65 -12.87
N GLY A 352 -0.20 -3.56 -12.27
CA GLY A 352 1.14 -3.52 -11.70
C GLY A 352 1.35 -4.64 -10.68
N TYR A 353 0.34 -4.96 -9.87
CA TYR A 353 0.40 -6.10 -8.96
C TYR A 353 0.45 -7.44 -9.71
N THR A 354 -0.35 -7.65 -10.76
CA THR A 354 -0.29 -8.90 -11.57
C THR A 354 1.07 -9.12 -12.21
N HIS A 355 1.71 -8.07 -12.74
CA HIS A 355 3.05 -8.16 -13.32
C HIS A 355 4.11 -8.45 -12.26
N GLN A 356 3.98 -7.85 -11.07
CA GLN A 356 4.83 -8.18 -9.94
C GLN A 356 4.72 -9.67 -9.54
N LEU A 357 3.51 -10.24 -9.59
CA LEU A 357 3.30 -11.68 -9.34
C LEU A 357 3.98 -12.54 -10.42
N THR A 358 3.89 -12.16 -11.70
CA THR A 358 4.61 -12.86 -12.78
C THR A 358 6.12 -12.85 -12.55
N LEU A 359 6.70 -11.68 -12.22
CA LEU A 359 8.14 -11.59 -11.93
C LEU A 359 8.54 -12.47 -10.73
N LEU A 360 7.71 -12.49 -9.68
CA LEU A 360 7.95 -13.31 -8.50
C LEU A 360 7.89 -14.82 -8.82
N LEU A 361 6.87 -15.24 -9.55
CA LEU A 361 6.61 -16.63 -9.92
C LEU A 361 7.72 -17.22 -10.79
N HIS A 362 8.20 -16.46 -11.78
CA HIS A 362 9.21 -16.93 -12.74
C HIS A 362 10.66 -16.75 -12.26
N ARG A 363 10.89 -16.05 -11.15
CA ARG A 363 12.22 -15.83 -10.57
C ARG A 363 13.03 -17.11 -10.35
N PRO A 364 12.48 -18.22 -9.80
CA PRO A 364 13.23 -19.46 -9.62
C PRO A 364 13.67 -20.08 -10.95
N VAL A 365 12.82 -20.00 -11.98
CA VAL A 365 13.12 -20.52 -13.32
C VAL A 365 14.29 -19.78 -13.93
N LEU A 366 14.26 -18.43 -13.90
CA LEU A 366 15.36 -17.61 -14.40
C LEU A 366 16.68 -17.85 -13.66
N ARG A 367 16.62 -18.03 -12.34
CA ARG A 367 17.82 -18.21 -11.50
C ARG A 367 18.47 -19.58 -11.68
N GLN A 368 17.69 -20.65 -11.79
CA GLN A 368 18.23 -22.01 -11.89
C GLN A 368 18.60 -22.37 -13.33
N GLY A 369 17.90 -21.81 -14.32
CA GLY A 369 18.15 -22.09 -15.73
C GLY A 369 18.14 -23.59 -16.04
N ALA A 370 19.07 -24.01 -16.90
CA ALA A 370 19.21 -25.41 -17.33
C ALA A 370 19.56 -26.40 -16.20
N ALA A 371 19.92 -25.92 -14.99
CA ALA A 371 20.17 -26.80 -13.85
C ALA A 371 18.89 -27.29 -13.17
N GLY A 372 17.74 -26.63 -13.41
CA GLY A 372 16.46 -26.98 -12.80
C GLY A 372 15.30 -27.13 -13.79
N TYR A 373 15.42 -26.61 -15.01
CA TYR A 373 14.34 -26.52 -15.99
C TYR A 373 14.84 -26.79 -17.41
N SER A 374 13.93 -27.15 -18.32
CA SER A 374 14.29 -27.28 -19.73
C SER A 374 14.64 -25.92 -20.36
N LEU A 375 15.32 -25.93 -21.50
CA LEU A 375 15.64 -24.69 -22.22
C LEU A 375 14.36 -23.96 -22.68
N GLU A 376 13.33 -24.71 -23.10
CA GLU A 376 12.05 -24.17 -23.53
C GLU A 376 11.32 -23.46 -22.39
N ASP A 377 11.25 -24.09 -21.21
CA ASP A 377 10.63 -23.54 -20.00
C ASP A 377 11.31 -22.23 -19.55
N TRP A 378 12.63 -22.21 -19.65
CA TRP A 378 13.44 -21.05 -19.31
C TRP A 378 13.22 -19.90 -20.29
N LEU A 379 13.20 -20.18 -21.60
CA LEU A 379 12.92 -19.17 -22.64
C LEU A 379 11.50 -18.60 -22.49
N SER A 380 10.51 -19.45 -22.28
CA SER A 380 9.12 -19.03 -22.07
C SER A 380 8.98 -18.14 -20.82
N SER A 381 9.64 -18.50 -19.72
CA SER A 381 9.69 -17.67 -18.50
C SER A 381 10.39 -16.33 -18.73
N GLN A 382 11.47 -16.33 -19.51
CA GLN A 382 12.21 -15.12 -19.86
C GLN A 382 11.33 -14.13 -20.63
N ILE A 383 10.56 -14.60 -21.62
CA ILE A 383 9.62 -13.77 -22.39
C ILE A 383 8.60 -13.11 -21.46
N LYS A 384 7.94 -13.90 -20.60
CA LYS A 384 6.94 -13.39 -19.64
C LYS A 384 7.51 -12.35 -18.67
N CYS A 385 8.75 -12.57 -18.21
CA CYS A 385 9.45 -11.60 -17.35
C CYS A 385 9.80 -10.31 -18.10
N ILE A 386 10.22 -10.38 -19.36
CA ILE A 386 10.50 -9.20 -20.19
C ILE A 386 9.23 -8.38 -20.39
N GLU A 387 8.14 -9.02 -20.80
CA GLU A 387 6.84 -8.38 -21.01
C GLU A 387 6.35 -7.71 -19.73
N SER A 388 6.29 -8.46 -18.63
CA SER A 388 5.84 -7.90 -17.33
C SER A 388 6.74 -6.79 -16.82
N SER A 389 8.05 -6.84 -17.09
CA SER A 389 8.95 -5.76 -16.70
C SER A 389 8.71 -4.49 -17.51
N LYS A 390 8.45 -4.61 -18.82
CA LYS A 390 8.10 -3.46 -19.68
C LYS A 390 6.82 -2.79 -19.22
N GLU A 391 5.78 -3.58 -18.96
CA GLU A 391 4.49 -3.06 -18.48
C GLU A 391 4.63 -2.37 -17.12
N LEU A 392 5.38 -2.94 -16.18
CA LEU A 392 5.64 -2.31 -14.88
C LEU A 392 6.34 -0.95 -14.99
N LEU A 393 7.34 -0.84 -15.86
CA LEU A 393 8.03 0.42 -16.11
C LEU A 393 7.11 1.43 -16.82
N GLY A 394 6.23 0.96 -17.72
CA GLY A 394 5.21 1.77 -18.36
C GLY A 394 4.20 2.35 -17.37
N ILE A 395 3.66 1.50 -16.48
CA ILE A 395 2.72 1.90 -15.42
C ILE A 395 3.37 2.92 -14.47
N HIS A 396 4.61 2.67 -14.04
CA HIS A 396 5.35 3.58 -13.17
C HIS A 396 5.52 4.97 -13.80
N ARG A 397 5.84 5.00 -15.09
CA ARG A 397 5.96 6.23 -15.88
C ARG A 397 4.62 6.95 -16.01
N VAL A 398 3.56 6.27 -16.46
CA VAL A 398 2.23 6.85 -16.66
C VAL A 398 1.68 7.46 -15.37
N LEU A 399 1.80 6.76 -14.24
CA LEU A 399 1.37 7.26 -12.93
C LEU A 399 2.19 8.47 -12.42
N HIS A 400 3.30 8.79 -13.07
CA HIS A 400 4.10 9.98 -12.78
C HIS A 400 3.85 11.13 -13.76
N GLU A 401 3.79 10.82 -15.06
CA GLU A 401 3.76 11.82 -16.14
C GLU A 401 2.36 12.36 -16.45
N ASP A 402 1.30 11.59 -16.21
CA ASP A 402 -0.07 12.03 -16.48
C ASP A 402 -0.56 12.99 -15.38
N PRO A 403 -0.92 14.26 -15.71
CA PRO A 403 -1.41 15.23 -14.74
C PRO A 403 -2.66 14.78 -13.98
N SER A 404 -3.52 13.96 -14.60
CA SER A 404 -4.72 13.42 -13.95
C SER A 404 -4.40 12.46 -12.81
N PHE A 405 -3.16 11.93 -12.75
CA PHE A 405 -2.70 11.00 -11.72
C PHE A 405 -1.82 11.65 -10.65
N TYR A 406 -1.61 12.97 -10.69
CA TYR A 406 -0.79 13.68 -9.70
C TYR A 406 -1.20 13.43 -8.24
N PRO A 407 -2.51 13.40 -7.88
CA PRO A 407 -2.93 13.06 -6.51
C PRO A 407 -2.50 11.66 -6.06
N TYR A 408 -2.24 10.74 -7.00
CA TYR A 408 -1.90 9.34 -6.75
C TYR A 408 -0.39 9.07 -6.76
N GLN A 409 0.45 10.10 -6.96
CA GLN A 409 1.91 9.93 -6.95
C GLN A 409 2.44 9.38 -5.61
N TRP A 410 1.66 9.44 -4.52
CA TRP A 410 1.99 8.75 -3.28
C TRP A 410 2.24 7.25 -3.48
N TYR A 411 1.57 6.61 -4.44
CA TYR A 411 1.80 5.21 -4.78
C TYR A 411 3.20 5.00 -5.34
N ASN A 412 3.64 5.87 -6.25
CA ASN A 412 4.98 5.82 -6.84
C ASN A 412 6.08 6.20 -5.84
N ARG A 413 5.79 6.97 -4.79
CA ARG A 413 6.77 7.21 -3.70
C ARG A 413 7.11 5.92 -2.94
N GLY A 414 6.22 4.93 -2.95
CA GLY A 414 6.39 3.65 -2.29
C GLY A 414 6.32 2.46 -3.26
N LEU A 415 5.19 1.74 -3.20
CA LEU A 415 5.02 0.43 -3.84
C LEU A 415 5.21 0.46 -5.37
N GLY A 416 4.79 1.53 -6.05
CA GLY A 416 5.00 1.68 -7.49
C GLY A 416 6.47 1.64 -7.88
N SER A 417 7.31 2.41 -7.17
CA SER A 417 8.76 2.39 -7.39
C SER A 417 9.42 1.08 -6.96
N PHE A 418 8.88 0.38 -5.96
CA PHE A 418 9.35 -0.96 -5.61
C PHE A 418 9.13 -1.96 -6.75
N HIS A 419 7.94 -1.99 -7.35
CA HIS A 419 7.67 -2.86 -8.50
C HIS A 419 8.51 -2.48 -9.73
N ALA A 420 8.61 -1.17 -10.03
CA ALA A 420 9.45 -0.68 -11.12
C ALA A 420 10.93 -1.04 -10.91
N PHE A 421 11.43 -0.99 -9.68
CA PHE A 421 12.78 -1.39 -9.35
C PHE A 421 13.00 -2.89 -9.61
N HIS A 422 12.06 -3.75 -9.18
CA HIS A 422 12.13 -5.18 -9.46
C HIS A 422 12.14 -5.48 -10.96
N ALA A 423 11.29 -4.79 -11.74
CA ALA A 423 11.26 -4.88 -13.19
C ALA A 423 12.59 -4.46 -13.84
N ALA A 424 13.14 -3.32 -13.45
CA ALA A 424 14.43 -2.83 -13.97
C ALA A 424 15.59 -3.78 -13.64
N VAL A 425 15.62 -4.33 -12.42
CA VAL A 425 16.60 -5.36 -12.02
C VAL A 425 16.42 -6.64 -12.83
N CYS A 426 15.19 -7.06 -13.10
CA CYS A 426 14.90 -8.22 -13.93
C CYS A 426 15.43 -8.05 -15.36
N LEU A 427 15.16 -6.90 -16.00
CA LEU A 427 15.68 -6.59 -17.33
C LEU A 427 17.21 -6.51 -17.35
N ALA A 428 17.82 -5.88 -16.35
CA ALA A 428 19.27 -5.82 -16.22
C ALA A 428 19.87 -7.24 -16.06
N HIS A 429 19.26 -8.07 -15.21
CA HIS A 429 19.67 -9.46 -15.04
C HIS A 429 19.62 -10.22 -16.37
N ILE A 430 18.50 -10.16 -17.10
CA ILE A 430 18.33 -10.81 -18.40
C ILE A 430 19.35 -10.28 -19.42
N CYS A 431 19.61 -8.97 -19.44
CA CYS A 431 20.61 -8.36 -20.31
C CYS A 431 22.03 -8.90 -20.06
N MET A 432 22.38 -9.18 -18.80
CA MET A 432 23.70 -9.69 -18.40
C MET A 432 23.81 -11.22 -18.52
N SER A 433 22.76 -11.97 -18.20
CA SER A 433 22.77 -13.44 -18.11
C SER A 433 22.27 -14.13 -19.38
N GLY A 434 21.54 -13.43 -20.24
CA GLY A 434 20.91 -13.99 -21.43
C GLY A 434 21.93 -14.45 -22.46
N LYS A 435 22.07 -15.77 -22.62
CA LYS A 435 22.76 -16.37 -23.76
C LYS A 435 21.94 -16.08 -25.02
N ASN A 436 22.62 -15.62 -26.09
CA ASN A 436 22.03 -15.37 -27.41
C ASN A 436 20.99 -14.23 -27.52
N LEU A 437 20.96 -13.27 -26.59
CA LEU A 437 20.22 -12.02 -26.83
C LEU A 437 20.90 -11.21 -27.93
N ASP A 438 20.15 -10.85 -28.97
CA ASP A 438 20.64 -10.02 -30.05
C ASP A 438 20.99 -8.60 -29.56
N PRO A 439 22.00 -7.93 -30.16
CA PRO A 439 22.42 -6.60 -29.71
C PRO A 439 21.31 -5.53 -29.68
N PRO A 440 20.37 -5.46 -30.66
CA PRO A 440 19.22 -4.57 -30.60
C PRO A 440 18.35 -4.76 -29.35
N THR A 441 18.05 -6.02 -28.99
CA THR A 441 17.28 -6.33 -27.78
C THR A 441 18.01 -5.90 -26.51
N LYS A 442 19.32 -6.15 -26.41
CA LYS A 442 20.13 -5.66 -25.26
C LYS A 442 20.10 -4.14 -25.15
N THR A 443 20.27 -3.46 -26.28
CA THR A 443 20.21 -1.99 -26.35
C THR A 443 18.84 -1.46 -25.92
N SER A 444 17.76 -2.15 -26.32
CA SER A 444 16.39 -1.82 -25.90
C SER A 444 16.22 -1.94 -24.37
N PHE A 445 16.73 -3.00 -23.75
CA PHE A 445 16.64 -3.17 -22.29
C PHE A 445 17.45 -2.12 -21.53
N GLN A 446 18.67 -1.82 -21.98
CA GLN A 446 19.47 -0.73 -21.42
C GLN A 446 18.74 0.61 -21.52
N LYS A 447 18.09 0.88 -22.65
CA LYS A 447 17.27 2.08 -22.84
C LYS A 447 16.10 2.11 -21.86
N LEU A 448 15.33 1.02 -21.71
CA LEU A 448 14.21 0.96 -20.76
C LEU A 448 14.65 1.21 -19.31
N VAL A 449 15.75 0.59 -18.87
CA VAL A 449 16.31 0.82 -17.53
C VAL A 449 16.75 2.28 -17.39
N ARG A 450 17.42 2.84 -18.39
CA ARG A 450 17.84 4.25 -18.40
C ARG A 450 16.66 5.21 -18.34
N ASP A 451 15.64 5.00 -19.15
CA ASP A 451 14.46 5.87 -19.21
C ASP A 451 13.68 5.81 -17.88
N SER A 452 13.67 4.65 -17.20
CA SER A 452 13.05 4.53 -15.87
C SER A 452 13.72 5.38 -14.79
N LEU A 453 15.04 5.62 -14.90
CA LEU A 453 15.80 6.40 -13.90
C LEU A 453 15.28 7.83 -13.75
N HIS A 454 14.63 8.41 -14.76
CA HIS A 454 14.05 9.74 -14.67
C HIS A 454 13.10 9.87 -13.45
N VAL A 455 12.15 8.95 -13.34
CA VAL A 455 11.16 8.96 -12.25
C VAL A 455 11.81 8.65 -10.89
N PHE A 456 12.78 7.73 -10.86
CA PHE A 456 13.52 7.43 -9.63
C PHE A 456 14.33 8.63 -9.13
N ARG A 457 15.02 9.34 -10.04
CA ARG A 457 15.80 10.54 -9.70
C ARG A 457 14.90 11.67 -9.21
N TYR A 458 13.77 11.90 -9.86
CA TYR A 458 12.78 12.88 -9.41
C TYR A 458 12.37 12.66 -7.94
N PHE A 459 11.99 11.42 -7.58
CA PHE A 459 11.59 11.11 -6.20
C PHE A 459 12.76 11.07 -5.21
N MET A 460 13.98 10.81 -5.68
CA MET A 460 15.20 10.86 -4.88
C MET A 460 15.59 12.31 -4.56
N GLU A 461 15.62 13.18 -5.56
CA GLU A 461 16.01 14.60 -5.44
C GLU A 461 15.02 15.37 -4.57
N THR A 462 13.73 15.04 -4.65
CA THR A 462 12.70 15.60 -3.76
C THR A 462 12.77 15.03 -2.33
N GLY A 463 13.50 13.93 -2.11
CA GLY A 463 13.66 13.27 -0.81
C GLY A 463 12.42 12.52 -0.31
N ILE A 464 11.34 12.47 -1.10
CA ILE A 464 10.02 11.99 -0.64
C ILE A 464 9.91 10.44 -0.71
N SER A 465 10.85 9.76 -1.38
CA SER A 465 10.87 8.29 -1.46
C SER A 465 12.17 7.68 -0.93
N ALA A 466 12.07 7.01 0.22
CA ALA A 466 13.16 6.18 0.75
C ALA A 466 13.52 5.00 -0.17
N ILE A 467 12.55 4.50 -0.94
CA ILE A 467 12.77 3.43 -1.92
C ILE A 467 13.62 3.94 -3.08
N CYS A 468 13.28 5.10 -3.64
CA CYS A 468 14.06 5.69 -4.74
C CYS A 468 15.48 6.08 -4.29
N ASN A 469 15.65 6.60 -3.07
CA ASN A 469 16.97 6.89 -2.51
C ASN A 469 17.91 5.67 -2.51
N LYS A 470 17.37 4.47 -2.30
CA LYS A 470 18.14 3.22 -2.33
C LYS A 470 18.23 2.61 -3.73
N ALA A 471 17.15 2.71 -4.52
CA ALA A 471 17.04 2.11 -5.84
C ALA A 471 17.92 2.80 -6.88
N THR A 472 17.94 4.14 -6.92
CA THR A 472 18.66 4.92 -7.93
C THR A 472 20.14 4.52 -8.07
N PRO A 473 20.97 4.52 -7.01
CA PRO A 473 22.40 4.17 -7.16
C PRO A 473 22.61 2.71 -7.62
N VAL A 474 21.69 1.80 -7.26
CA VAL A 474 21.76 0.40 -7.70
C VAL A 474 21.45 0.30 -9.20
N LEU A 475 20.41 0.99 -9.67
CA LEU A 475 20.02 0.99 -11.07
C LEU A 475 21.10 1.65 -11.96
N GLU A 476 21.73 2.73 -11.50
CA GLU A 476 22.84 3.37 -12.20
C GLU A 476 24.05 2.44 -12.34
N LYS A 477 24.39 1.72 -11.26
CA LYS A 477 25.47 0.73 -11.29
C LYS A 477 25.14 -0.44 -12.22
N LEU A 478 23.91 -0.95 -12.17
CA LEU A 478 23.46 -2.02 -13.08
C LEU A 478 23.51 -1.57 -14.53
N LEU A 479 23.09 -0.34 -14.83
CA LEU A 479 23.14 0.21 -16.18
C LEU A 479 24.59 0.30 -16.68
N TYR A 480 25.52 0.78 -15.84
CA TYR A 480 26.95 0.84 -16.17
C TYR A 480 27.52 -0.55 -16.51
N VAL A 481 27.22 -1.56 -15.67
CA VAL A 481 27.67 -2.95 -15.92
C VAL A 481 27.05 -3.53 -17.19
N CYS A 482 25.77 -3.28 -17.44
CA CYS A 482 25.12 -3.71 -18.67
C CYS A 482 25.76 -3.09 -19.93
N THR A 483 26.22 -1.83 -19.84
CA THR A 483 26.88 -1.14 -20.96
C THR A 483 28.34 -1.53 -21.17
N SER A 484 29.06 -1.97 -20.15
CA SER A 484 30.46 -2.39 -20.28
C SER A 484 30.65 -3.83 -20.76
N LEU A 485 29.58 -4.63 -20.75
CA LEU A 485 29.52 -6.00 -21.25
C LEU A 485 28.99 -6.12 -22.69
N ALA A 486 28.58 -5.00 -23.29
CA ALA A 486 28.16 -4.90 -24.69
C ALA A 486 29.33 -4.40 -25.54
#